data_AF-A0A534VXM2-F1
#
_entry.id   AF-A0A534VXM2-F1
#
_cell.length_a   1.000
_cell.length_b   1.000
_cell.length_c   1.000
_cell.angle_alpha   90.00
_cell.angle_beta   90.00
_cell.angle_gamma   90.00
#
_symmetry.space_group_name_H-M   'P 1'
#
loop_
_entity.id
_entity.type
_entity.pdbx_description
1 polymer ?
#
loop_
_entity_poly.entity_id
_entity_poly.type
_entity_poly.pdbx_seq_one_letter_code
_entity_poly.pdbx_strand_id
1 'polypeptide(L)'
;MRILPLCAASAMILPASAQGLPEPPNAVQSSIVIVRNGSIEQSDTEDASGTALVADAVDSVTIAVAICDASGRPIADLPVSIEVTGSRNMVTPAATSFTDVNGLFIANLTTTAAETKTISVIADPGPEEVVLQDQPSVTFRAGHAVPSEVVLGSANGDGQEVTVVSRDFFGNPAVTKAEH
;
A
#
# COMPACT_ATOMS: atom_id res chain seq x y z
N MET A 1 80.57 -8.08 -10.29
CA MET A 1 79.96 -7.96 -8.95
C MET A 1 79.55 -6.50 -8.75
N ARG A 2 78.23 -6.25 -8.79
CA ARG A 2 77.46 -5.21 -8.06
C ARG A 2 77.76 -3.73 -8.37
N ILE A 3 76.94 -3.05 -9.19
CA ILE A 3 75.66 -2.31 -8.95
C ILE A 3 75.88 -0.83 -8.57
N LEU A 4 75.48 0.06 -9.48
CA LEU A 4 74.77 1.35 -9.33
C LEU A 4 74.55 1.90 -10.77
N PRO A 5 73.55 2.74 -11.13
CA PRO A 5 72.56 3.45 -10.31
C PRO A 5 71.15 3.50 -10.98
N LEU A 6 70.34 4.48 -10.55
CA LEU A 6 69.08 5.02 -11.11
C LEU A 6 67.77 4.52 -10.50
N CYS A 7 67.37 5.24 -9.44
CA CYS A 7 65.99 5.67 -9.29
C CYS A 7 65.50 6.28 -10.61
N ALA A 8 64.55 5.63 -11.27
CA ALA A 8 63.63 6.27 -12.18
C ALA A 8 62.23 5.89 -11.71
N ALA A 9 61.51 6.87 -11.17
CA ALA A 9 60.10 6.78 -10.89
C ALA A 9 59.36 6.60 -12.24
N SER A 10 59.05 5.35 -12.59
CA SER A 10 58.00 5.05 -13.55
C SER A 10 56.72 4.84 -12.76
N ALA A 11 55.89 5.89 -12.74
CA ALA A 11 54.48 5.74 -12.48
C ALA A 11 53.90 4.90 -13.64
N MET A 12 53.86 3.58 -13.46
CA MET A 12 52.99 2.75 -14.27
C MET A 12 51.56 3.11 -13.87
N ILE A 13 50.95 3.92 -14.72
CA ILE A 13 49.51 4.00 -14.91
C ILE A 13 49.07 2.56 -15.22
N LEU A 14 48.58 1.84 -14.21
CA LEU A 14 47.69 0.73 -14.47
C LEU A 14 46.41 1.35 -15.02
N PRO A 15 45.94 1.01 -16.23
CA PRO A 15 44.52 1.11 -16.47
C PRO A 15 43.91 0.17 -15.44
N ALA A 16 43.13 0.71 -14.52
CA ALA A 16 42.17 -0.08 -13.79
C ALA A 16 41.20 -0.62 -14.86
N SER A 17 41.60 -1.73 -15.48
CA SER A 17 40.70 -2.64 -16.17
C SER A 17 39.55 -2.82 -15.21
N ALA A 18 38.37 -2.34 -15.63
CA ALA A 18 37.12 -2.47 -14.94
C ALA A 18 36.98 -3.91 -14.44
N GLN A 19 37.40 -4.14 -13.20
CA GLN A 19 36.98 -5.31 -12.48
C GLN A 19 35.50 -5.09 -12.32
N GLY A 20 34.71 -5.92 -12.99
CA GLY A 20 33.29 -6.03 -12.76
C GLY A 20 33.07 -6.19 -11.27
N LEU A 21 32.78 -5.07 -10.62
CA LEU A 21 31.93 -5.10 -9.46
C LEU A 21 30.64 -5.70 -10.01
N PRO A 22 30.20 -6.88 -9.54
CA PRO A 22 28.82 -7.25 -9.77
C PRO A 22 28.02 -6.05 -9.28
N GLU A 23 27.37 -5.35 -10.21
CA GLU A 23 26.20 -4.54 -9.86
C GLU A 23 25.38 -5.41 -8.91
N PRO A 24 24.86 -4.86 -7.79
CA PRO A 24 23.97 -5.63 -6.96
C PRO A 24 22.94 -6.26 -7.90
N PRO A 25 22.80 -7.60 -7.96
CA PRO A 25 21.64 -8.15 -8.64
C PRO A 25 20.43 -7.51 -7.94
N ASN A 26 19.39 -7.14 -8.68
CA ASN A 26 18.14 -6.58 -8.16
C ASN A 26 18.00 -5.05 -8.11
N ALA A 27 18.31 -4.34 -9.19
CA ALA A 27 17.37 -3.28 -9.58
C ALA A 27 16.11 -3.96 -10.14
N VAL A 28 15.25 -4.46 -9.24
CA VAL A 28 13.90 -4.93 -9.59
C VAL A 28 13.09 -3.69 -9.93
N GLN A 29 12.74 -3.52 -11.20
CA GLN A 29 11.74 -2.54 -11.59
C GLN A 29 10.37 -3.11 -11.25
N SER A 30 9.53 -2.29 -10.64
CA SER A 30 8.20 -2.71 -10.26
C SER A 30 7.21 -1.60 -10.53
N SER A 31 5.96 -1.98 -10.73
CA SER A 31 4.86 -1.03 -10.93
C SER A 31 3.64 -1.56 -10.23
N ILE A 32 3.04 -0.73 -9.38
CA ILE A 32 1.80 -1.07 -8.67
C ILE A 32 0.67 -0.26 -9.30
N VAL A 33 -0.31 -0.97 -9.85
CA VAL A 33 -1.53 -0.38 -10.39
C VAL A 33 -2.68 -0.72 -9.46
N ILE A 34 -3.43 0.32 -9.06
CA ILE A 34 -4.58 0.20 -8.18
C ILE A 34 -5.85 0.50 -8.96
N VAL A 35 -6.76 -0.47 -9.02
CA VAL A 35 -8.09 -0.30 -9.62
C VAL A 35 -9.13 -0.31 -8.51
N ARG A 36 -9.88 0.79 -8.38
CA ARG A 36 -10.96 0.91 -7.40
C ARG A 36 -12.23 0.26 -7.95
N ASN A 37 -12.75 -0.72 -7.24
CA ASN A 37 -14.00 -1.40 -7.54
C ASN A 37 -14.99 -1.18 -6.38
N GLY A 38 -15.34 0.09 -6.18
CA GLY A 38 -16.30 0.52 -5.18
C GLY A 38 -17.70 0.73 -5.77
N SER A 39 -18.69 0.69 -4.90
CA SER A 39 -20.10 0.91 -5.20
C SER A 39 -20.32 2.40 -5.49
N ILE A 40 -21.23 2.68 -6.43
CA ILE A 40 -21.73 4.05 -6.65
C ILE A 40 -22.79 4.36 -5.60
N GLU A 41 -22.37 4.60 -4.37
CA GLU A 41 -23.30 5.13 -3.37
C GLU A 41 -23.77 6.51 -3.85
N GLN A 42 -25.06 6.65 -4.12
CA GLN A 42 -25.69 7.95 -4.37
C GLN A 42 -25.49 8.81 -3.11
N SER A 43 -24.46 9.64 -3.12
CA SER A 43 -24.31 10.68 -2.12
C SER A 43 -25.39 11.72 -2.42
N ASP A 44 -26.45 11.79 -1.61
CA ASP A 44 -27.43 12.90 -1.58
C ASP A 44 -26.80 14.22 -1.08
N THR A 45 -25.47 14.34 -1.18
CA THR A 45 -24.71 15.54 -0.87
C THR A 45 -23.87 15.85 -2.08
N GLU A 46 -24.12 17.03 -2.63
CA GLU A 46 -23.60 17.64 -3.85
C GLU A 46 -22.08 17.91 -3.75
N ASP A 47 -21.27 16.87 -3.49
CA ASP A 47 -19.80 16.89 -3.53
C ASP A 47 -19.21 15.47 -3.72
N ALA A 48 -19.75 14.71 -4.68
CA ALA A 48 -19.30 13.34 -4.98
C ALA A 48 -18.91 13.20 -6.45
N SER A 49 -17.85 13.88 -6.87
CA SER A 49 -17.15 13.55 -8.12
C SER A 49 -16.07 12.50 -7.83
N GLY A 50 -16.51 11.27 -7.55
CA GLY A 50 -15.63 10.11 -7.44
C GLY A 50 -16.32 8.90 -6.82
N THR A 51 -16.06 7.71 -7.35
CA THR A 51 -16.39 6.42 -6.72
C THR A 51 -15.70 6.36 -5.35
N ALA A 52 -16.40 6.76 -4.29
CA ALA A 52 -15.90 6.65 -2.93
C ALA A 52 -15.93 5.18 -2.52
N LEU A 53 -14.82 4.66 -2.00
CA LEU A 53 -14.80 3.31 -1.43
C LEU A 53 -15.41 3.33 -0.04
N VAL A 54 -16.39 2.48 0.20
CA VAL A 54 -17.02 2.29 1.51
C VAL A 54 -16.34 1.15 2.26
N ALA A 55 -16.18 1.29 3.57
CA ALA A 55 -15.64 0.24 4.43
C ALA A 55 -16.73 -0.77 4.84
N ASP A 56 -17.32 -1.47 3.88
CA ASP A 56 -18.44 -2.41 4.07
C ASP A 56 -18.09 -3.88 3.80
N ALA A 57 -16.83 -4.18 3.53
CA ALA A 57 -16.32 -5.47 3.03
C ALA A 57 -16.88 -5.94 1.67
N VAL A 58 -17.60 -5.08 0.94
CA VAL A 58 -18.07 -5.34 -0.43
C VAL A 58 -17.24 -4.53 -1.41
N ASP A 59 -17.06 -3.25 -1.12
CA ASP A 59 -16.20 -2.35 -1.86
C ASP A 59 -14.75 -2.83 -1.78
N SER A 60 -14.16 -2.97 -2.97
CA SER A 60 -12.87 -3.63 -3.13
C SER A 60 -11.91 -2.81 -3.97
N VAL A 61 -10.63 -3.08 -3.76
CA VAL A 61 -9.53 -2.50 -4.53
C VAL A 61 -8.73 -3.64 -5.12
N THR A 62 -8.60 -3.69 -6.44
CA THR A 62 -7.70 -4.61 -7.10
C THR A 62 -6.30 -4.01 -7.12
N ILE A 63 -5.36 -4.75 -6.55
CA ILE A 63 -3.94 -4.47 -6.50
C ILE A 63 -3.28 -5.34 -7.56
N ALA A 64 -2.72 -4.72 -8.58
CA ALA A 64 -1.94 -5.39 -9.62
C ALA A 64 -0.47 -4.95 -9.50
N VAL A 65 0.41 -5.89 -9.20
CA VAL A 65 1.85 -5.66 -9.05
C VAL A 65 2.55 -6.33 -10.21
N ALA A 66 3.19 -5.54 -11.07
CA ALA A 66 4.07 -6.04 -12.12
C ALA A 66 5.52 -5.92 -11.66
N ILE A 67 6.28 -7.01 -11.78
CA ILE A 67 7.69 -7.08 -11.38
C ILE A 67 8.54 -7.52 -12.57
N CYS A 68 9.55 -6.71 -12.89
CA CYS A 68 10.52 -6.97 -13.94
C CYS A 68 11.96 -6.69 -13.48
N ASP A 69 12.92 -7.27 -14.19
CA ASP A 69 14.34 -6.96 -14.00
C ASP A 69 14.71 -5.59 -14.59
N ALA A 70 15.94 -5.13 -14.32
CA ALA A 70 16.46 -3.88 -14.87
C ALA A 70 16.50 -3.82 -16.41
N SER A 71 16.39 -4.96 -17.09
CA SER A 71 16.33 -5.07 -18.55
C SER A 71 14.89 -5.07 -19.09
N GLY A 72 13.89 -4.92 -18.21
CA GLY A 72 12.48 -4.91 -18.54
C GLY A 72 11.88 -6.30 -18.76
N ARG A 73 12.56 -7.38 -18.36
CA ARG A 73 12.02 -8.74 -18.48
C ARG A 73 11.20 -9.09 -17.23
N PRO A 74 10.00 -9.65 -17.38
CA PRO A 74 9.19 -10.05 -16.23
C PRO A 74 9.86 -11.16 -15.42
N ILE A 75 9.71 -11.12 -14.11
CA ILE A 75 10.24 -12.15 -13.20
C ILE A 75 9.09 -13.05 -12.75
N ALA A 76 9.06 -14.28 -13.27
CA ALA A 76 8.06 -15.29 -12.92
C ALA A 76 8.45 -16.07 -11.66
N ASP A 77 7.44 -16.66 -10.99
CA ASP A 77 7.61 -17.50 -9.80
C ASP A 77 8.36 -16.82 -8.65
N LEU A 78 8.29 -15.48 -8.57
CA LEU A 78 8.91 -14.69 -7.51
C LEU A 78 7.95 -14.59 -6.31
N PRO A 79 8.35 -14.94 -5.09
CA PRO A 79 7.49 -14.76 -3.93
C PRO A 79 7.28 -13.27 -3.63
N VAL A 80 6.03 -12.88 -3.39
CA VAL A 80 5.60 -11.51 -3.12
C VAL A 80 4.70 -11.51 -1.90
N SER A 81 4.84 -10.49 -1.05
CA SER A 81 4.00 -10.21 0.10
C SER A 81 3.42 -8.80 0.00
N ILE A 82 2.11 -8.67 0.19
CA ILE A 82 1.41 -7.39 0.33
C ILE A 82 1.20 -7.11 1.82
N GLU A 83 1.64 -5.94 2.25
CA GLU A 83 1.30 -5.37 3.55
C GLU A 83 0.37 -4.18 3.36
N VAL A 84 -0.68 -4.11 4.17
CA VAL A 84 -1.67 -3.02 4.11
C VAL A 84 -1.79 -2.41 5.50
N THR A 85 -1.58 -1.10 5.61
CA THR A 85 -1.71 -0.39 6.88
C THR A 85 -3.15 -0.34 7.39
N GLY A 86 -3.30 0.01 8.66
CA GLY A 86 -4.60 0.12 9.30
C GLY A 86 -5.09 -1.21 9.88
N SER A 87 -6.41 -1.36 9.99
CA SER A 87 -7.09 -2.46 10.66
C SER A 87 -8.20 -3.04 9.79
N ARG A 88 -8.64 -4.26 10.14
CA ARG A 88 -9.76 -4.95 9.49
C ARG A 88 -9.61 -5.03 7.96
N ASN A 89 -8.39 -5.36 7.52
CA ASN A 89 -8.06 -5.59 6.12
C ASN A 89 -8.25 -7.06 5.78
N MET A 90 -8.80 -7.33 4.60
CA MET A 90 -8.89 -8.66 4.05
C MET A 90 -8.33 -8.64 2.63
N VAL A 91 -7.25 -9.39 2.40
CA VAL A 91 -6.61 -9.52 1.10
C VAL A 91 -6.89 -10.91 0.53
N THR A 92 -7.41 -10.97 -0.70
CA THR A 92 -7.80 -12.19 -1.39
C THR A 92 -7.14 -12.29 -2.76
N PRO A 93 -6.77 -13.48 -3.27
CA PRO A 93 -6.89 -14.78 -2.61
C PRO A 93 -5.93 -14.97 -1.42
N ALA A 94 -4.81 -14.27 -1.40
CA ALA A 94 -3.87 -14.25 -0.29
C ALA A 94 -3.05 -12.95 -0.32
N ALA A 95 -2.55 -12.52 0.84
CA ALA A 95 -1.58 -11.42 0.92
C ALA A 95 -0.18 -11.84 0.43
N THR A 96 0.12 -13.14 0.44
CA THR A 96 1.39 -13.70 -0.03
C THR A 96 1.16 -14.72 -1.14
N SER A 97 1.91 -14.60 -2.24
CA SER A 97 1.88 -15.58 -3.34
C SER A 97 3.09 -15.43 -4.25
N PHE A 98 3.09 -16.10 -5.40
CA PHE A 98 4.12 -15.98 -6.42
C PHE A 98 3.62 -15.15 -7.62
N THR A 99 4.53 -14.45 -8.29
CA THR A 99 4.24 -13.81 -9.59
C THR A 99 3.99 -14.85 -10.67
N ASP A 100 3.12 -14.52 -11.62
CA ASP A 100 2.85 -15.38 -12.77
C ASP A 100 3.96 -15.33 -13.85
N VAL A 101 3.78 -16.04 -14.96
CA VAL A 101 4.73 -16.07 -16.09
C VAL A 101 5.02 -14.70 -16.72
N ASN A 102 4.15 -13.71 -16.50
CA ASN A 102 4.30 -12.33 -16.95
C ASN A 102 4.86 -11.41 -15.84
N GLY A 103 5.29 -11.97 -14.71
CA GLY A 103 5.77 -11.21 -13.56
C GLY A 103 4.66 -10.45 -12.85
N LEU A 104 3.39 -10.86 -13.02
CA LEU A 104 2.23 -10.18 -12.48
C LEU A 104 1.72 -10.91 -11.23
N PHE A 105 1.44 -10.15 -10.19
CA PHE A 105 0.73 -10.59 -9.00
C PHE A 105 -0.53 -9.75 -8.80
N ILE A 106 -1.69 -10.40 -8.65
CA ILE A 106 -2.98 -9.73 -8.50
C ILE A 106 -3.64 -10.17 -7.20
N ALA A 107 -4.09 -9.19 -6.41
CA ALA A 107 -4.88 -9.41 -5.21
C ALA A 107 -6.01 -8.37 -5.10
N ASN A 108 -7.05 -8.69 -4.33
CA ASN A 108 -8.13 -7.77 -3.99
C ASN A 108 -8.10 -7.47 -2.49
N LEU A 109 -8.17 -6.18 -2.16
CA LEU A 109 -8.27 -5.67 -0.80
C LEU A 109 -9.71 -5.21 -0.52
N THR A 110 -10.30 -5.73 0.56
CA THR A 110 -11.56 -5.27 1.15
C THR A 110 -11.33 -4.88 2.61
N THR A 111 -12.20 -4.04 3.17
CA THR A 111 -12.09 -3.64 4.58
C THR A 111 -13.43 -3.26 5.20
N THR A 112 -13.51 -3.35 6.53
CA THR A 112 -14.62 -2.82 7.32
C THR A 112 -14.21 -1.63 8.20
N ALA A 113 -12.98 -1.11 8.05
CA ALA A 113 -12.50 0.07 8.76
C ALA A 113 -12.41 1.28 7.82
N ALA A 114 -13.10 2.36 8.18
CA ALA A 114 -13.07 3.62 7.46
C ALA A 114 -11.78 4.40 7.76
N GLU A 115 -10.74 4.18 6.95
CA GLU A 115 -9.45 4.83 7.10
C GLU A 115 -8.69 4.88 5.77
N THR A 116 -7.62 5.68 5.75
CA THR A 116 -6.64 5.65 4.67
C THR A 116 -5.67 4.50 4.88
N LYS A 117 -5.53 3.66 3.85
CA LYS A 117 -4.67 2.49 3.83
C LYS A 117 -3.56 2.69 2.83
N THR A 118 -2.34 2.40 3.25
CA THR A 118 -1.14 2.40 2.41
C THR A 118 -0.81 0.95 2.10
N ILE A 119 -0.55 0.67 0.82
CA ILE A 119 -0.20 -0.65 0.33
C ILE A 119 1.31 -0.68 0.11
N SER A 120 1.99 -1.57 0.81
CA SER A 120 3.41 -1.87 0.62
C SER A 120 3.54 -3.26 0.03
N VAL A 121 4.50 -3.44 -0.85
CA VAL A 121 4.75 -4.72 -1.51
C VAL A 121 6.21 -5.09 -1.32
N ILE A 122 6.41 -6.34 -0.92
CA ILE A 122 7.70 -6.92 -0.62
C ILE A 122 7.92 -8.06 -1.59
N ALA A 123 8.92 -7.94 -2.45
CA ALA A 123 9.38 -8.99 -3.34
C ALA A 123 10.51 -9.77 -2.67
N ASP A 124 10.51 -11.08 -2.88
CA ASP A 124 11.44 -12.05 -2.26
C ASP A 124 11.58 -11.91 -0.73
N PRO A 125 10.47 -12.05 0.04
CA PRO A 125 10.51 -11.95 1.50
C PRO A 125 11.42 -13.05 2.09
N GLY A 126 12.67 -12.68 2.37
CA GLY A 126 13.78 -13.56 2.70
C GLY A 126 15.04 -12.76 3.06
N PRO A 127 16.25 -13.36 3.05
CA PRO A 127 17.48 -12.64 3.35
C PRO A 127 17.84 -11.56 2.31
N GLU A 128 17.25 -11.62 1.11
CA GLU A 128 17.37 -10.61 0.03
C GLU A 128 16.03 -9.90 -0.21
N GLU A 129 15.32 -9.56 0.87
CA GLU A 129 14.05 -8.83 0.80
C GLU A 129 14.17 -7.51 0.01
N VAL A 130 13.33 -7.36 -1.00
CA VAL A 130 13.21 -6.14 -1.81
C VAL A 130 11.85 -5.50 -1.55
N VAL A 131 11.84 -4.46 -0.72
CA VAL A 131 10.65 -3.60 -0.56
C VAL A 131 10.51 -2.72 -1.79
N LEU A 132 9.35 -2.78 -2.45
CA LEU A 132 9.05 -1.91 -3.58
C LEU A 132 8.92 -0.45 -3.10
N GLN A 133 9.48 0.48 -3.87
CA GLN A 133 9.45 1.90 -3.54
C GLN A 133 8.07 2.52 -3.71
N ASP A 134 7.27 1.99 -4.63
CA ASP A 134 5.89 2.44 -4.84
C ASP A 134 5.01 1.98 -3.67
N GLN A 135 4.37 2.95 -3.01
CA GLN A 135 3.44 2.69 -1.90
C GLN A 135 2.15 3.50 -2.08
N PRO A 136 1.23 3.05 -2.96
CA PRO A 136 0.00 3.77 -3.19
C PRO A 136 -0.90 3.76 -1.95
N SER A 137 -1.65 4.84 -1.75
CA SER A 137 -2.65 4.95 -0.69
C SER A 137 -4.08 5.00 -1.22
N VAL A 138 -5.00 4.42 -0.47
CA VAL A 138 -6.43 4.36 -0.78
C VAL A 138 -7.23 4.68 0.46
N THR A 139 -8.21 5.58 0.34
CA THR A 139 -9.08 5.97 1.45
C THR A 139 -10.43 5.29 1.37
N PHE A 140 -10.80 4.58 2.43
CA PHE A 140 -12.14 4.04 2.64
C PHE A 140 -12.92 4.95 3.59
N ARG A 141 -14.20 5.15 3.32
CA ARG A 141 -15.12 5.96 4.14
C ARG A 141 -16.09 5.08 4.91
N ALA A 142 -16.63 5.62 6.00
CA ALA A 142 -17.69 4.97 6.74
C ALA A 142 -18.92 4.82 5.84
N GLY A 143 -19.63 3.72 5.98
CA GLY A 143 -20.89 3.50 5.28
C GLY A 143 -22.02 4.35 5.85
N HIS A 144 -23.24 4.01 5.44
CA HIS A 144 -24.43 4.66 5.96
C HIS A 144 -24.48 4.57 7.49
N ALA A 145 -24.77 5.69 8.14
CA ALA A 145 -24.91 5.75 9.59
C ALA A 145 -26.11 4.91 10.04
N VAL A 146 -25.89 3.98 10.98
CA VAL A 146 -26.99 3.33 11.69
C VAL A 146 -27.36 4.21 12.88
N PRO A 147 -28.58 4.76 12.93
CA PRO A 147 -28.99 5.59 14.05
C PRO A 147 -29.00 4.73 15.33
N SER A 148 -28.29 5.18 16.35
CA SER A 148 -28.37 4.61 17.70
C SER A 148 -29.38 5.42 18.51
N GLU A 149 -30.31 4.75 19.20
CA GLU A 149 -31.30 5.42 20.06
C GLU A 149 -30.59 6.08 21.26
N VAL A 150 -30.68 7.41 21.37
CA VAL A 150 -30.19 8.14 22.53
C VAL A 150 -31.24 8.04 23.64
N VAL A 151 -31.00 7.18 24.64
CA VAL A 151 -31.78 7.21 25.89
C VAL A 151 -31.30 8.40 26.70
N LEU A 152 -32.05 9.50 26.66
CA LEU A 152 -31.82 10.66 27.53
C LEU A 152 -32.19 10.27 28.97
N GLY A 153 -31.19 10.09 29.84
CA GLY A 153 -31.41 10.11 31.27
C GLY A 153 -31.87 11.50 31.69
N SER A 154 -32.88 11.59 32.58
CA SER A 154 -33.46 12.85 33.04
C SER A 154 -32.39 13.89 33.40
N ALA A 155 -32.40 15.04 32.71
CA ALA A 155 -31.47 16.12 32.97
C ALA A 155 -31.88 16.89 34.24
N ASN A 156 -30.97 16.96 35.22
CA ASN A 156 -31.13 17.77 36.44
C ASN A 156 -30.82 19.27 36.20
N GLY A 157 -31.28 19.84 35.08
CA GLY A 157 -31.35 21.30 34.89
C GLY A 157 -30.04 22.07 34.70
N ASP A 158 -28.93 21.43 34.34
CA ASP A 158 -27.70 22.14 33.93
C ASP A 158 -27.26 21.55 32.59
N GLY A 159 -27.36 22.35 31.52
CA GLY A 159 -27.24 21.90 30.13
C GLY A 159 -25.98 21.06 29.89
N GLN A 160 -26.16 19.79 29.53
CA GLN A 160 -25.07 18.93 29.09
C GLN A 160 -24.96 19.00 27.56
N GLU A 161 -23.78 19.35 27.07
CA GLU A 161 -23.44 19.19 25.66
C GLU A 161 -23.29 17.69 25.37
N VAL A 162 -24.30 17.11 24.69
CA VAL A 162 -24.28 15.71 24.30
C VAL A 162 -23.63 15.61 22.92
N THR A 163 -22.36 15.20 22.87
CA THR A 163 -21.72 14.84 21.60
C THR A 163 -22.22 13.47 21.14
N VAL A 164 -23.12 13.44 20.16
CA VAL A 164 -23.57 12.20 19.52
C VAL A 164 -22.64 11.88 18.35
N VAL A 165 -21.86 10.81 18.47
CA VAL A 165 -21.09 10.25 17.36
C VAL A 165 -21.92 9.14 16.71
N SER A 166 -22.51 9.44 15.55
CA SER A 166 -23.19 8.39 14.77
C SER A 166 -22.17 7.43 14.17
N ARG A 167 -22.47 6.14 14.14
CA ARG A 167 -21.59 5.11 13.59
C ARG A 167 -22.30 4.33 12.49
N ASP A 168 -21.55 3.74 11.56
CA ASP A 168 -22.09 2.76 10.61
C ASP A 168 -22.26 1.37 11.26
N PHE A 169 -22.76 0.40 10.48
CA PHE A 169 -22.97 -0.98 10.95
C PHE A 169 -21.68 -1.64 11.47
N PHE A 170 -20.51 -1.23 10.96
CA PHE A 170 -19.20 -1.75 11.37
C PHE A 170 -18.56 -0.95 12.51
N GLY A 171 -19.28 0.04 13.05
CA GLY A 171 -18.83 0.87 14.15
C GLY A 171 -17.87 2.00 13.75
N ASN A 172 -17.71 2.28 12.45
CA ASN A 172 -16.93 3.41 11.96
C ASN A 172 -17.70 4.70 12.23
N PRO A 173 -17.06 5.78 12.71
CA PRO A 173 -17.73 7.06 12.90
C PRO A 173 -18.19 7.58 11.53
N ALA A 174 -19.50 7.78 11.39
CA ALA A 174 -20.07 8.38 10.20
C ALA A 174 -19.67 9.86 10.14
N VAL A 175 -19.51 10.39 8.93
CA VAL A 175 -19.27 11.83 8.74
C VAL A 175 -20.61 12.55 8.96
N THR A 176 -21.00 12.75 10.22
CA THR A 176 -22.15 13.59 10.53
C THR A 176 -21.68 15.03 10.57
N LYS A 177 -22.18 15.84 9.62
CA LYS A 177 -22.14 17.29 9.73
C LYS A 177 -22.75 17.67 11.08
N ALA A 178 -22.03 18.44 11.89
CA ALA A 178 -22.59 18.99 13.12
C ALA A 178 -23.84 19.80 12.75
N GLU A 179 -25.01 19.36 13.19
CA GLU A 179 -26.20 20.21 13.16
C GLU A 179 -26.19 21.06 14.44
N HIS A 180 -26.37 22.37 14.22
CA HIS A 180 -26.24 23.44 15.20
C HIS A 180 -27.59 23.73 15.85
#